data_AF-A0A1X9YVR5-F1
#
_entry.id   AF-A0A1X9YVR5-F1
#
_cell.length_a   1.000
_cell.length_b   1.000
_cell.length_c   1.000
_cell.angle_alpha   90.00
_cell.angle_beta   90.00
_cell.angle_gamma   90.00
#
_symmetry.space_group_name_H-M   'P 1'
#
loop_
_entity.id
_entity.type
_entity.pdbx_description
1 polymer ?
#
loop_
_entity_poly.entity_id
_entity_poly.type
_entity_poly.pdbx_seq_one_letter_code
_entity_poly.pdbx_strand_id
1 'polypeptide(L)'
;MNIYTSFFRNLFGAKDQSSGGREPRQVIITSSSQPEVLQKRMQEGELSHGETVMANLSPVRLEKSRGKMVLYFCPMKSIEVLETMTSGDGAGIPPQAKVEGLSIPADLKEGLYTLKNVTLTSNGTMQVKATDKTTWENVPFELYHW
;
A
#
# COMPACT_ATOMS: atom_id res chain seq x y z
N MET A 1 1.05 -52.92 -44.37
CA MET A 1 1.83 -53.37 -43.20
C MET A 1 2.22 -52.15 -42.40
N ASN A 2 1.76 -52.12 -41.15
CA ASN A 2 2.13 -51.27 -40.00
C ASN A 2 1.99 -49.74 -40.09
N ILE A 3 0.74 -49.33 -39.81
CA ILE A 3 0.36 -48.36 -38.75
C ILE A 3 1.06 -48.75 -37.42
N TYR A 4 1.12 -47.84 -36.44
CA TYR A 4 1.78 -47.88 -35.11
C TYR A 4 3.09 -47.07 -35.15
N THR A 5 3.23 -45.90 -34.54
CA THR A 5 2.89 -45.57 -33.15
C THR A 5 2.75 -44.05 -32.97
N SER A 6 1.53 -43.56 -32.76
CA SER A 6 1.27 -42.26 -32.12
C SER A 6 0.25 -42.46 -31.00
N PHE A 7 0.69 -43.00 -29.86
CA PHE A 7 -0.26 -43.32 -28.77
C PHE A 7 0.21 -43.02 -27.34
N PHE A 8 1.30 -42.28 -27.13
CA PHE A 8 1.73 -41.91 -25.77
C PHE A 8 2.27 -40.48 -25.64
N ARG A 9 1.49 -39.47 -26.03
CA ARG A 9 1.84 -38.07 -25.73
C ARG A 9 0.84 -37.30 -24.86
N ASN A 10 -0.22 -37.95 -24.37
CA ASN A 10 -1.27 -37.29 -23.57
C ASN A 10 -1.50 -37.91 -22.17
N LEU A 11 -0.51 -38.57 -21.55
CA LEU A 11 -0.71 -39.18 -20.22
C LEU A 11 0.01 -38.50 -19.03
N PHE A 12 0.82 -37.48 -19.26
CA PHE A 12 1.33 -36.63 -18.18
C PHE A 12 1.18 -35.18 -18.61
N GLY A 13 0.28 -34.49 -17.91
CA GLY A 13 0.00 -33.08 -18.15
C GLY A 13 1.28 -32.26 -18.08
N ALA A 14 1.74 -31.82 -19.25
CA ALA A 14 2.56 -30.62 -19.37
C ALA A 14 1.63 -29.44 -19.07
N LYS A 15 1.29 -29.29 -17.79
CA LYS A 15 0.86 -28.02 -17.24
C LYS A 15 2.13 -27.19 -17.31
N ASP A 16 2.20 -26.26 -18.26
CA ASP A 16 3.12 -25.13 -18.15
C ASP A 16 2.85 -24.50 -16.78
N GLN A 17 3.62 -24.94 -15.79
CA GLN A 17 3.79 -24.20 -14.56
C GLN A 17 4.59 -22.97 -14.97
N SER A 18 3.89 -21.97 -15.50
CA SER A 18 4.34 -20.60 -15.28
C SER A 18 4.57 -20.50 -13.78
N SER A 19 5.82 -20.33 -13.37
CA SER A 19 6.21 -20.08 -12.00
C SER A 19 5.18 -19.17 -11.37
N GLY A 20 4.34 -19.73 -10.48
CA GLY A 20 3.14 -19.07 -10.00
C GLY A 20 3.52 -17.81 -9.24
N GLY A 21 3.57 -16.69 -9.95
CA GLY A 21 3.63 -15.36 -9.36
C GLY A 21 2.36 -15.24 -8.54
N ARG A 22 2.49 -15.42 -7.22
CA ARG A 22 1.38 -15.18 -6.30
C ARG A 22 0.83 -13.79 -6.60
N GLU A 23 -0.49 -13.68 -6.76
CA GLU A 23 -1.11 -12.41 -7.12
C GLU A 23 -0.82 -11.33 -6.05
N PRO A 24 -0.65 -10.06 -6.45
CA PRO A 24 -0.52 -8.95 -5.52
C PRO A 24 -1.67 -8.94 -4.53
N ARG A 25 -1.36 -8.78 -3.24
CA ARG A 25 -2.40 -8.74 -2.21
C ARG A 25 -2.87 -7.31 -2.02
N GLN A 26 -4.18 -7.09 -2.16
CA GLN A 26 -4.79 -5.79 -1.89
C GLN A 26 -4.59 -5.41 -0.42
N VAL A 27 -4.23 -4.15 -0.20
CA VAL A 27 -4.09 -3.55 1.13
C VAL A 27 -5.37 -2.80 1.47
N ILE A 28 -5.83 -2.96 2.71
CA ILE A 28 -7.00 -2.25 3.24
C ILE A 28 -6.62 -1.50 4.52
N ILE A 29 -7.49 -0.61 4.97
CA ILE A 29 -7.49 -0.08 6.34
C ILE A 29 -8.79 -0.46 7.03
N THR A 30 -8.80 -0.36 8.36
CA THR A 30 -9.97 -0.61 9.21
C THR A 30 -10.15 0.56 10.18
N SER A 31 -11.21 0.54 10.99
CA SER A 31 -11.36 1.49 12.10
C SER A 31 -10.19 1.44 13.09
N SER A 32 -9.52 0.30 13.21
CA SER A 32 -8.34 0.13 14.06
C SER A 32 -7.02 0.57 13.42
N SER A 33 -7.04 1.13 12.20
CA SER A 33 -5.83 1.58 11.48
C SER A 33 -5.30 2.95 11.93
N GLN A 34 -5.90 3.55 12.97
CA GLN A 34 -5.53 4.84 13.56
C GLN A 34 -5.51 6.01 12.57
N PRO A 35 -6.63 6.30 11.86
CA PRO A 35 -6.70 7.41 10.91
C PRO A 35 -6.35 8.77 11.55
N GLU A 36 -6.59 8.95 12.85
CA GLU A 36 -6.20 10.14 13.60
C GLU A 36 -4.69 10.40 13.59
N VAL A 37 -3.86 9.36 13.48
CA VAL A 37 -2.41 9.51 13.35
C VAL A 37 -2.07 10.09 11.97
N LEU A 38 -2.69 9.58 10.90
CA LEU A 38 -2.51 10.15 9.56
C LEU A 38 -2.94 11.62 9.53
N GLN A 39 -4.12 11.93 10.09
CA GLN A 39 -4.63 13.30 10.18
C GLN A 39 -3.64 14.23 10.88
N LYS A 40 -3.13 13.82 12.04
CA LYS A 40 -2.14 14.58 12.79
C LYS A 40 -0.87 14.80 11.98
N ARG A 41 -0.34 13.78 11.30
CA ARG A 41 0.86 13.92 10.47
C ARG A 41 0.65 14.83 9.27
N MET A 42 -0.54 14.84 8.69
CA MET A 42 -0.91 15.77 7.63
C MET A 42 -0.93 17.21 8.14
N GLN A 43 -1.51 17.45 9.32
CA GLN A 43 -1.51 18.77 9.96
C GLN A 43 -0.10 19.25 10.32
N GLU A 44 0.76 18.36 10.85
CA GLU A 44 2.16 18.66 11.14
C GLU A 44 2.98 18.97 9.88
N GLY A 45 2.59 18.39 8.74
CA GLY A 45 3.14 18.71 7.42
C GLY A 45 2.54 19.96 6.77
N GLU A 46 1.72 20.72 7.50
CA GLU A 46 1.00 21.92 7.02
C GLU A 46 0.02 21.67 5.86
N LEU A 47 -0.40 20.41 5.65
CA LEU A 47 -1.45 20.11 4.69
C LEU A 47 -2.79 20.63 5.20
N SER A 48 -3.66 21.03 4.27
CA SER A 48 -5.02 21.49 4.58
C SER A 48 -6.08 20.77 3.76
N HIS A 49 -7.35 21.02 4.05
CA HIS A 49 -8.47 20.47 3.29
C HIS A 49 -8.38 20.84 1.80
N GLY A 50 -8.85 19.93 0.93
CA GLY A 50 -8.83 20.11 -0.53
C GLY A 50 -7.47 19.87 -1.18
N GLU A 51 -6.39 19.78 -0.39
CA GLU A 51 -5.04 19.59 -0.89
C GLU A 51 -4.83 18.19 -1.47
N THR A 52 -3.97 18.09 -2.49
CA THR A 52 -3.48 16.83 -3.04
C THR A 52 -1.99 16.92 -3.28
N VAL A 53 -1.24 15.98 -2.71
CA VAL A 53 0.21 15.91 -2.81
C VAL A 53 0.68 14.54 -3.27
N MET A 54 1.84 14.47 -3.92
CA MET A 54 2.64 13.25 -3.99
C MET A 54 3.52 13.20 -2.74
N ALA A 55 3.51 12.08 -2.01
CA ALA A 55 4.25 11.97 -0.77
C ALA A 55 4.81 10.57 -0.52
N ASN A 56 5.80 10.52 0.38
CA ASN A 56 6.22 9.29 1.06
C ASN A 56 5.66 9.29 2.49
N LEU A 57 5.15 8.14 2.93
CA LEU A 57 4.64 7.95 4.29
C LEU A 57 5.56 7.00 5.05
N SER A 58 6.07 7.42 6.22
CA SER A 58 7.06 6.61 6.94
C SER A 58 6.96 6.69 8.47
N PRO A 59 7.13 5.55 9.16
CA PRO A 59 6.85 4.20 8.71
C PRO A 59 5.34 3.93 8.78
N VAL A 60 4.82 3.16 7.85
CA VAL A 60 3.52 2.51 7.97
C VAL A 60 3.71 1.05 8.34
N ARG A 61 2.74 0.45 9.04
CA ARG A 61 2.81 -0.96 9.42
C ARG A 61 1.84 -1.79 8.62
N LEU A 62 2.33 -2.89 8.07
CA LEU A 62 1.54 -3.92 7.40
C LEU A 62 1.43 -5.14 8.31
N GLU A 63 0.20 -5.57 8.59
CA GLU A 63 -0.10 -6.80 9.33
C GLU A 63 -1.22 -7.59 8.64
N LYS A 64 -1.16 -8.92 8.71
CA LYS A 64 -2.25 -9.78 8.28
C LYS A 64 -3.29 -9.83 9.37
N SER A 65 -4.52 -9.54 9.00
CA SER A 65 -5.67 -9.71 9.88
C SER A 65 -6.82 -10.31 9.10
N ARG A 66 -7.36 -11.44 9.60
CA ARG A 66 -8.49 -12.16 8.99
C ARG A 66 -8.32 -12.42 7.48
N GLY A 67 -7.12 -12.85 7.08
CA GLY A 67 -6.78 -13.17 5.68
C GLY A 67 -6.55 -11.96 4.76
N LYS A 68 -6.65 -10.73 5.27
CA LYS A 68 -6.39 -9.50 4.52
C LYS A 68 -5.09 -8.85 4.99
N MET A 69 -4.44 -8.08 4.11
CA MET A 69 -3.33 -7.23 4.50
C MET A 69 -3.87 -5.87 4.95
N VAL A 70 -3.60 -5.50 6.20
CA VAL A 70 -4.09 -4.27 6.81
C VAL A 70 -2.94 -3.30 7.03
N LEU A 71 -3.14 -2.06 6.59
CA LEU A 71 -2.24 -0.94 6.83
C LEU A 71 -2.62 -0.24 8.14
N TYR A 72 -1.64 0.05 8.99
CA TYR A 72 -1.79 0.80 10.23
C TYR A 72 -0.90 2.03 10.20
N PHE A 73 -1.45 3.17 10.62
CA PHE A 73 -0.72 4.44 10.67
C PHE A 73 -0.04 4.68 12.02
N CYS A 74 -0.33 3.87 13.05
CA CYS A 74 0.22 4.05 14.41
C CYS A 74 1.72 4.38 14.49
N PRO A 75 2.64 3.70 13.77
CA PRO A 75 4.07 4.00 13.89
C PRO A 75 4.51 5.18 13.02
N MET A 76 3.62 5.81 12.25
CA MET A 76 3.97 6.88 11.32
C MET A 76 4.59 8.06 12.06
N LYS A 77 5.75 8.49 11.57
CA LYS A 77 6.51 9.63 12.10
C LYS A 77 6.47 10.83 11.16
N SER A 78 6.49 10.61 9.86
CA SER A 78 6.58 11.69 8.88
C SER A 78 5.80 11.42 7.61
N ILE A 79 5.41 12.53 6.98
CA ILE A 79 4.96 12.64 5.60
C ILE A 79 6.00 13.51 4.90
N GLU A 80 6.67 12.96 3.91
CA GLU A 80 7.58 13.71 3.05
C GLU A 80 6.81 14.10 1.79
N VAL A 81 6.47 15.38 1.65
CA VAL A 81 5.83 15.91 0.46
C VAL A 81 6.87 16.06 -0.64
N LEU A 82 6.67 15.35 -1.74
CA LEU A 82 7.53 15.39 -2.92
C LEU A 82 7.06 16.46 -3.91
N GLU A 83 5.74 16.64 -4.04
CA GLU A 83 5.12 17.56 -4.96
C GLU A 83 3.70 17.92 -4.49
N THR A 84 3.31 19.19 -4.57
CA THR A 84 1.92 19.61 -4.37
C THR A 84 1.23 19.69 -5.73
N MET A 85 0.25 18.82 -5.97
CA MET A 85 -0.51 18.76 -7.23
C MET A 85 -1.69 19.74 -7.23
N THR A 86 -2.35 19.87 -6.07
CA THR A 86 -3.47 20.78 -5.86
C THR A 86 -3.32 21.40 -4.48
N SER A 87 -3.34 22.73 -4.39
CA SER A 87 -3.31 23.44 -3.11
C SER A 87 -4.59 23.25 -2.31
N GLY A 88 -4.46 23.21 -0.99
CA GLY A 88 -5.62 23.22 -0.10
C GLY A 88 -6.21 24.62 0.10
N ASP A 89 -7.35 24.65 0.78
CA ASP A 89 -8.11 25.87 1.09
C ASP A 89 -7.86 26.40 2.51
N GLY A 90 -6.94 25.77 3.26
CA GLY A 90 -6.62 26.14 4.64
C GLY A 90 -7.62 25.64 5.68
N ALA A 91 -8.71 24.98 5.29
CA ALA A 91 -9.65 24.40 6.24
C ALA A 91 -9.13 23.09 6.86
N GLY A 92 -9.81 22.62 7.91
CA GLY A 92 -9.38 21.46 8.68
C GLY A 92 -9.46 20.15 7.89
N ILE A 93 -8.44 19.30 8.04
CA ILE A 93 -8.38 17.97 7.43
C ILE A 93 -9.48 17.06 8.01
N PRO A 94 -10.22 16.28 7.18
CA PRO A 94 -11.26 15.37 7.64
C PRO A 94 -10.70 14.20 8.48
N PRO A 95 -11.47 13.64 9.44
CA PRO A 95 -10.96 12.60 10.34
C PRO A 95 -10.99 11.18 9.75
N GLN A 96 -11.79 10.92 8.73
CA GLN A 96 -11.90 9.59 8.12
C GLN A 96 -10.82 9.38 7.07
N ALA A 97 -10.25 8.18 7.03
CA ALA A 97 -9.30 7.77 5.99
C ALA A 97 -9.87 6.66 5.09
N LYS A 98 -9.31 6.54 3.89
CA LYS A 98 -9.43 5.39 3.00
C LYS A 98 -8.12 5.14 2.23
N VAL A 99 -7.96 3.91 1.74
CA VAL A 99 -6.88 3.54 0.81
C VAL A 99 -7.46 3.11 -0.53
N GLU A 100 -6.81 3.47 -1.63
CA GLU A 100 -7.23 3.10 -2.99
C GLU A 100 -6.04 2.58 -3.80
N GLY A 101 -6.22 1.48 -4.51
CA GLY A 101 -5.21 0.94 -5.43
C GLY A 101 -3.94 0.36 -4.77
N LEU A 102 -3.80 0.43 -3.44
CA LEU A 102 -2.64 -0.13 -2.74
C LEU A 102 -2.66 -1.66 -2.82
N SER A 103 -1.56 -2.21 -3.34
CA SER A 103 -1.27 -3.63 -3.31
C SER A 103 0.18 -3.84 -2.88
N ILE A 104 0.47 -5.01 -2.33
CA ILE A 104 1.83 -5.41 -1.98
C ILE A 104 2.29 -6.56 -2.88
N PRO A 105 3.57 -6.59 -3.26
CA PRO A 105 4.20 -7.76 -3.85
C PRO A 105 3.95 -9.00 -3.00
N ALA A 106 3.84 -10.16 -3.64
CA ALA A 106 3.43 -11.36 -2.94
C ALA A 106 4.50 -11.94 -1.99
N ASP A 107 5.75 -11.61 -2.22
CA ASP A 107 6.92 -11.91 -1.39
C ASP A 107 7.06 -10.96 -0.18
N LEU A 108 6.41 -9.80 -0.21
CA LEU A 108 6.46 -8.82 0.87
C LEU A 108 5.74 -9.32 2.13
N LYS A 109 6.39 -9.21 3.29
CA LYS A 109 5.90 -9.73 4.58
C LYS A 109 5.28 -8.63 5.45
N GLU A 110 4.68 -9.03 6.55
CA GLU A 110 4.28 -8.08 7.61
C GLU A 110 5.50 -7.35 8.15
N GLY A 111 5.33 -6.10 8.59
CA GLY A 111 6.44 -5.28 9.07
C GLY A 111 6.22 -3.78 8.92
N LEU A 112 7.29 -3.02 9.14
CA LEU A 112 7.33 -1.57 8.95
C LEU A 112 7.88 -1.24 7.57
N TYR A 113 7.28 -0.25 6.93
CA TYR A 113 7.62 0.15 5.57
C TYR A 113 7.55 1.66 5.39
N THR A 114 8.39 2.20 4.51
CA THR A 114 8.12 3.48 3.87
C THR A 114 7.29 3.21 2.63
N LEU A 115 6.11 3.82 2.57
CA LEU A 115 5.24 3.77 1.41
C LEU A 115 5.56 4.98 0.52
N LYS A 116 6.20 4.74 -0.62
CA LYS A 116 6.74 5.79 -1.49
C LYS A 116 5.81 6.13 -2.64
N ASN A 117 5.89 7.38 -3.11
CA ASN A 117 5.20 7.87 -4.31
C ASN A 117 3.69 7.58 -4.29
N VAL A 118 3.01 7.89 -3.20
CA VAL A 118 1.54 7.82 -3.13
C VAL A 118 0.94 9.20 -3.32
N THR A 119 -0.27 9.24 -3.85
CA THR A 119 -1.09 10.46 -3.80
C THR A 119 -1.80 10.51 -2.45
N LEU A 120 -1.66 11.62 -1.75
CA LEU A 120 -2.36 11.90 -0.50
C LEU A 120 -3.29 13.10 -0.71
N THR A 121 -4.59 12.89 -0.47
CA THR A 121 -5.63 13.92 -0.64
C THR A 121 -6.47 14.06 0.62
N SER A 122 -6.98 15.27 0.89
CA SER A 122 -7.77 15.63 2.09
C SER A 122 -9.15 16.24 1.77
N ASN A 123 -9.78 15.86 0.66
CA ASN A 123 -11.07 16.41 0.22
C ASN A 123 -12.24 15.50 0.63
N GLY A 124 -12.98 15.88 1.68
CA GLY A 124 -14.08 15.10 2.27
C GLY A 124 -13.65 13.86 3.08
N THR A 125 -12.59 13.17 2.68
CA THR A 125 -11.92 12.09 3.42
C THR A 125 -10.42 12.10 3.10
N MET A 126 -9.58 11.75 4.08
CA MET A 126 -8.17 11.50 3.79
C MET A 126 -8.04 10.27 2.91
N GLN A 127 -7.35 10.40 1.79
CA GLN A 127 -7.18 9.32 0.84
C GLN A 127 -5.70 9.11 0.56
N VAL A 128 -5.22 7.89 0.85
CA VAL A 128 -3.92 7.40 0.37
C VAL A 128 -4.18 6.55 -0.88
N LYS A 129 -3.68 7.00 -2.03
CA LYS A 129 -3.90 6.34 -3.31
C LYS A 129 -2.58 5.91 -3.94
N ALA A 130 -2.53 4.66 -4.40
CA ALA A 130 -1.41 4.16 -5.17
C ALA A 130 -1.30 4.89 -6.52
N THR A 131 -0.07 5.10 -6.95
CA THR A 131 0.31 5.50 -8.31
C THR A 131 0.97 4.32 -9.01
N ASP A 132 1.27 4.48 -10.29
CA ASP A 132 2.10 3.55 -11.08
C ASP A 132 3.54 3.44 -10.55
N LYS A 133 4.00 4.41 -9.76
CA LYS A 133 5.33 4.49 -9.16
C LYS A 133 5.37 4.10 -7.68
N THR A 134 4.24 3.69 -7.11
CA THR A 134 4.18 3.35 -5.69
C THR A 134 5.06 2.14 -5.39
N THR A 135 5.93 2.29 -4.40
CA THR A 135 6.81 1.21 -3.91
C THR A 135 6.78 1.12 -2.40
N TRP A 136 7.13 -0.06 -1.89
CA TRP A 136 7.26 -0.34 -0.47
C TRP A 136 8.72 -0.60 -0.15
N GLU A 137 9.29 0.19 0.75
CA GLU A 137 10.66 0.01 1.22
C GLU A 137 10.62 -0.49 2.66
N ASN A 138 11.25 -1.62 2.94
CA ASN A 138 11.26 -2.16 4.30
C ASN A 138 12.05 -1.24 5.23
N VAL A 139 11.49 -0.99 6.40
CA VAL A 139 12.13 -0.22 7.46
C VAL A 139 12.55 -1.21 8.54
N PRO A 140 13.87 -1.41 8.76
CA PRO A 140 14.35 -2.25 9.84
C PRO A 140 13.78 -1.79 11.18
N PHE A 141 13.22 -2.74 11.94
CA PHE A 141 12.60 -2.46 13.23
C PHE A 141 13.58 -1.81 14.23
N GLU A 142 14.87 -2.12 14.09
CA GLU A 142 15.97 -1.59 14.89
C GLU A 142 16.17 -0.07 14.74
N LEU A 143 15.73 0.54 13.64
CA LEU A 143 15.85 1.99 13.43
C LEU A 143 14.76 2.79 14.16
N TYR A 144 13.79 2.12 14.79
CA TYR A 144 12.64 2.72 15.46
C TYR A 144 12.56 2.21 16.90
N HIS A 145 13.47 2.70 17.75
CA HIS A 145 13.31 2.62 19.20
C HIS A 145 12.13 3.50 19.63
N TRP A 146 11.25 2.92 20.45
CA TRP A 146 10.04 3.54 21.01
C TRP A 146 10.29 3.97 22.46
#